data_AF-A0A3C1SDE1-F1
#
_entry.id   AF-A0A3C1SDE1-F1
#
_cell.length_a   1.000
_cell.length_b   1.000
_cell.length_c   1.000
_cell.angle_alpha   90.00
_cell.angle_beta   90.00
_cell.angle_gamma   90.00
#
_symmetry.space_group_name_H-M   'P 1'
#
loop_
_entity.id
_entity.type
_entity.pdbx_description
1 polymer ?
#
loop_
_entity_poly.entity_id
_entity_poly.type
_entity_poly.pdbx_seq_one_letter_code
_entity_poly.pdbx_strand_id
1 'polypeptide(L)' 'NFSFGASGIFAQEVRAALCNQPNHPPVFGYITGLGGRDVTPEILKQIYYLAKETPEPIEESVWVGLRE' A
#
# COMPACT_ATOMS: atom_id res chain seq x y z
N ASN A 1 -7.41 -7.53 -4.92
CA ASN A 1 -6.28 -7.96 -5.76
C ASN A 1 -5.03 -7.89 -4.91
N PHE A 2 -4.56 -9.03 -4.38
CA PHE A 2 -3.36 -9.09 -3.53
C PHE A 2 -2.70 -10.46 -3.61
N SER A 3 -1.40 -10.51 -3.33
CA SER A 3 -0.64 -11.74 -3.15
C SER A 3 -0.11 -11.77 -1.72
N PHE A 4 -0.33 -12.89 -1.02
CA PHE A 4 0.23 -13.09 0.32
C PHE A 4 1.77 -12.97 0.27
N GLY A 5 2.34 -12.23 1.21
CA GLY A 5 3.78 -11.97 1.28
C GLY A 5 4.33 -11.00 0.23
N ALA A 6 3.50 -10.48 -0.69
CA ALA A 6 3.95 -9.59 -1.75
C ALA A 6 3.03 -8.36 -1.96
N SER A 7 2.13 -8.03 -1.03
CA SER A 7 1.22 -6.88 -1.10
C SER A 7 0.24 -6.92 -2.31
N GLY A 8 -0.31 -5.77 -2.72
CA GLY A 8 -1.19 -5.65 -3.88
C GLY A 8 -0.45 -5.67 -5.22
N ILE A 9 -1.04 -6.24 -6.29
CA ILE A 9 -0.38 -6.36 -7.61
C ILE A 9 0.06 -5.00 -8.16
N PHE A 10 -0.75 -3.96 -7.99
CA PHE A 10 -0.43 -2.62 -8.50
C PHE A 10 0.80 -2.03 -7.79
N ALA A 11 0.95 -2.25 -6.49
CA ALA A 11 2.13 -1.80 -5.76
C ALA A 11 3.40 -2.53 -6.24
N GLN A 12 3.26 -3.82 -6.59
CA GLN A 12 4.36 -4.61 -7.15
C GLN A 12 4.74 -4.14 -8.56
N GLU A 13 3.77 -3.87 -9.43
CA GLU A 13 4.03 -3.36 -10.78
C GLU A 13 4.68 -1.98 -10.73
N VAL A 14 4.24 -1.08 -9.84
CA VAL A 14 4.87 0.23 -9.64
C VAL A 14 6.30 0.08 -9.13
N ARG A 15 6.57 -0.81 -8.16
CA ARG A 15 7.95 -1.10 -7.71
C ARG A 15 8.81 -1.64 -8.85
N ALA A 16 8.31 -2.61 -9.61
CA ALA A 16 9.04 -3.21 -10.72
C ALA A 16 9.33 -2.18 -11.84
N ALA A 17 8.42 -1.25 -12.09
CA ALA A 17 8.64 -0.17 -13.06
C ALA A 17 9.74 0.80 -12.61
N LEU A 18 9.91 1.00 -11.31
CA LEU A 18 10.86 1.94 -10.73
C LEU A 18 12.21 1.31 -10.33
N CYS A 19 12.30 -0.02 -10.23
CA CYS A 19 13.46 -0.71 -9.62
C CYS A 19 14.80 -0.47 -10.32
N ASN A 20 14.79 -0.15 -11.62
CA ASN A 20 16.01 0.14 -12.40
C ASN A 20 16.38 1.63 -12.42
N GLN A 21 15.61 2.49 -11.74
CA GLN A 21 15.91 3.92 -11.64
C GLN A 21 16.76 4.15 -10.37
N PRO A 22 18.00 4.67 -10.50
CA PRO A 22 18.79 5.02 -9.33
C PRO A 22 18.07 6.10 -8.51
N ASN A 23 18.05 5.95 -7.19
CA ASN A 23 17.35 6.84 -6.25
C ASN A 23 15.84 6.97 -6.51
N HIS A 24 15.18 5.91 -7.01
CA HIS A 24 13.72 5.92 -7.15
C HIS A 24 13.03 6.18 -5.82
N PRO A 25 11.83 6.80 -5.81
CA PRO A 25 11.09 7.01 -4.58
C PRO A 25 10.66 5.67 -3.97
N PRO A 26 10.52 5.60 -2.63
CA PRO A 26 9.93 4.45 -1.96
C PRO A 26 8.46 4.27 -2.41
N VAL A 27 8.05 3.01 -2.56
CA VAL A 27 6.67 2.66 -2.97
C VAL A 27 5.99 1.92 -1.83
N PHE A 28 5.01 2.58 -1.21
CA PHE A 28 4.20 2.04 -0.12
C PHE A 28 2.97 1.32 -0.68
N GLY A 29 2.70 0.11 -0.18
CA GLY A 29 1.54 -0.69 -0.58
C GLY A 29 0.54 -0.83 0.56
N TYR A 30 -0.72 -0.45 0.33
CA TYR A 30 -1.82 -0.61 1.28
C TYR A 30 -2.98 -1.38 0.64
N ILE A 31 -3.58 -2.30 1.39
CA ILE A 31 -4.76 -3.08 0.99
C ILE A 31 -5.97 -2.55 1.74
N THR A 32 -7.01 -2.17 1.01
CA THR A 32 -8.30 -1.74 1.57
C THR A 32 -9.46 -2.20 0.68
N GLY A 33 -10.72 -1.98 1.09
CA GLY A 33 -11.91 -2.38 0.34
C GLY A 33 -12.14 -3.89 0.23
N LEU A 34 -11.57 -4.69 1.15
CA LEU A 34 -11.71 -6.14 1.14
C LEU A 34 -13.18 -6.56 1.23
N GLY A 35 -13.61 -7.44 0.32
CA GLY A 35 -14.99 -7.92 0.28
C GLY A 35 -16.01 -6.90 -0.24
N GLY A 36 -15.56 -5.88 -0.98
CA GLY A 36 -16.45 -4.84 -1.53
C GLY A 36 -16.85 -3.76 -0.52
N ARG A 37 -16.10 -3.65 0.58
CA ARG A 37 -16.29 -2.57 1.56
C ARG A 37 -15.95 -1.22 0.94
N ASP A 38 -16.65 -0.19 1.41
CA ASP A 38 -16.42 1.18 0.96
C ASP A 38 -15.03 1.69 1.35
N VAL A 39 -14.44 2.53 0.50
CA VAL A 39 -13.14 3.18 0.71
C VAL A 39 -13.41 4.67 0.91
N THR A 40 -13.66 5.03 2.18
CA THR A 40 -14.08 6.39 2.53
C THR A 40 -12.92 7.39 2.51
N PRO A 41 -13.20 8.71 2.45
CA PRO A 41 -12.17 9.75 2.60
C PRO A 41 -11.34 9.61 3.88
N GLU A 42 -11.92 9.13 4.98
CA GLU A 42 -11.23 8.88 6.24
C GLU A 42 -10.18 7.77 6.11
N ILE A 43 -10.50 6.69 5.39
CA ILE A 43 -9.56 5.61 5.08
C ILE A 43 -8.40 6.16 4.22
N LEU A 44 -8.71 6.98 3.21
CA LEU A 44 -7.68 7.60 2.37
C LEU A 44 -6.77 8.54 3.17
N LYS A 45 -7.33 9.34 4.09
CA LYS A 45 -6.53 10.18 5.01
C LYS A 45 -5.62 9.31 5.88
N GLN A 46 -6.13 8.21 6.42
CA GLN A 46 -5.32 7.27 7.21
C GLN A 46 -4.15 6.71 6.39
N ILE A 47 -4.40 6.26 5.16
CA ILE A 47 -3.34 5.79 4.25
C ILE A 47 -2.30 6.88 3.98
N TYR A 48 -2.75 8.13 3.75
CA TYR A 48 -1.85 9.26 3.54
C TYR A 48 -0.93 9.52 4.75
N TYR A 49 -1.48 9.60 5.96
CA TYR A 49 -0.69 9.84 7.16
C TYR A 49 0.27 8.69 7.45
N LEU A 50 -0.16 7.43 7.25
CA LEU A 50 0.72 6.27 7.35
C LEU A 50 1.92 6.40 6.39
N ALA A 51 1.68 6.74 5.13
CA ALA A 51 2.76 6.90 4.15
C ALA A 51 3.67 8.08 4.47
N LYS A 52 3.13 9.17 5.03
CA LYS A 52 3.87 10.38 5.38
C LYS A 52 4.77 10.19 6.60
N GLU A 53 4.31 9.43 7.58
CA GLU A 53 4.98 9.25 8.87
C GLU A 53 5.90 8.02 8.90
N THR A 54 5.73 7.09 7.96
CA THR A 54 6.59 5.90 7.85
C THR A 54 7.83 6.23 7.01
N PRO A 55 9.05 6.07 7.54
CA PRO A 55 10.27 6.43 6.81
C PRO A 55 10.57 5.51 5.62
N GLU A 56 10.19 4.23 5.70
CA GLU A 56 10.47 3.22 4.67
C GLU A 56 9.28 2.28 4.47
N PRO A 57 9.04 1.73 3.25
CA PRO A 57 7.97 0.77 3.02
C PRO A 57 8.16 -0.51 3.83
N ILE A 58 7.06 -1.01 4.40
CA ILE A 58 7.03 -2.33 5.06
C ILE A 58 6.97 -3.40 3.97
N GLU A 59 7.81 -4.44 4.06
CA GLU A 59 7.82 -5.56 3.09
C GLU A 59 6.53 -6.40 3.15
N GLU A 60 5.92 -6.47 4.33
CA GLU A 60 4.64 -7.15 4.55
C GLU A 60 3.44 -6.34 4.07
N SER A 61 2.32 -7.04 3.85
CA SER A 61 1.09 -6.40 3.39
C SER A 61 0.46 -5.58 4.53
N VAL A 62 0.29 -4.28 4.33
CA VAL A 62 -0.42 -3.40 5.27
C VAL A 62 -1.89 -3.32 4.91
N TRP A 63 -2.77 -3.69 5.85
CA TRP A 63 -4.22 -3.71 5.64
C TRP A 63 -4.87 -2.56 6.40
N VAL A 64 -5.69 -1.77 5.72
CA VAL A 64 -6.31 -0.55 6.28
C VAL A 64 -7.83 -0.62 6.14
N GLY A 65 -8.54 -0.27 7.22
CA GLY A 65 -10.01 -0.31 7.26
C GLY A 65 -10.59 -1.70 7.56
N LEU A 66 -9.80 -2.61 8.14
CA LEU A 66 -10.34 -3.83 8.74
C LEU A 66 -11.11 -3.45 10.02
N ARG A 67 -12.35 -3.93 10.13
CA ARG A 67 -13.06 -4.05 11.41
C ARG A 67 -12.99 -5.52 11.82
N GLU A 68 -12.90 -5.77 13.13
CA GLU A 68 -13.06 -7.09 13.73
C GLU A 68 -14.34 -7.78 13.23
#